data_AF-A0A923FG43-F1
#
_entry.id   AF-A0A923FG43-F1
#
_cell.length_a   1.000
_cell.length_b   1.000
_cell.length_c   1.000
_cell.angle_alpha   90.00
_cell.angle_beta   90.00
_cell.angle_gamma   90.00
#
_symmetry.space_group_name_H-M   'P 1'
#
loop_
_entity.id
_entity.type
_entity.pdbx_description
1 polymer ?
#
loop_
_entity_poly.entity_id
_entity_poly.type
_entity_poly.pdbx_seq_one_letter_code
_entity_poly.pdbx_strand_id
1 'polypeptide(L)'
;MEHAPCISQIATLLADPKRSAMMWALMDGTARQAEELALLAGLSPSSANAHLGRLSAGGLLKVEARGRKRFFRLAAPEIGAAVEALASATLVSTPRQIPEVFKRRVMPTKAPSVPASLMRARLCDDHLGGTLAADLYQRLLDAGWIEQFEQRVIVTHKGANQLAERGLFIQALAYRNARIACPCPDWSERRPHLGGALGAALLQLFMQSGWLALPNDSRALQVTTLGQQEIHRFARQDAVEMAF
;
A
#
# COMPACT_ATOMS: atom_id res chain seq x y z
N MET A 1 -7.80 29.53 -16.09
CA MET A 1 -8.24 28.24 -16.65
C MET A 1 -7.41 27.15 -15.99
N GLU A 2 -7.94 26.52 -14.94
CA GLU A 2 -7.32 25.35 -14.34
C GLU A 2 -7.40 24.20 -15.37
N HIS A 3 -6.29 23.91 -16.04
CA HIS A 3 -6.21 22.72 -16.88
C HIS A 3 -6.17 21.52 -15.95
N ALA A 4 -7.24 20.71 -15.98
CA ALA A 4 -7.23 19.41 -15.34
C ALA A 4 -5.98 18.63 -15.84
N PRO A 5 -5.17 18.05 -14.95
CA PRO A 5 -3.98 17.32 -15.36
C PRO A 5 -4.37 16.17 -16.30
N CYS A 6 -3.64 16.05 -17.41
CA CYS A 6 -3.95 15.08 -18.46
C CYS A 6 -3.51 13.66 -18.06
N ILE A 7 -4.42 12.91 -17.43
CA ILE A 7 -4.15 11.54 -16.96
C ILE A 7 -3.78 10.55 -18.08
N SER A 8 -4.15 10.85 -19.34
CA SER A 8 -3.98 9.94 -20.48
C SER A 8 -2.51 9.65 -20.80
N GLN A 9 -1.60 10.60 -20.53
CA GLN A 9 -0.16 10.42 -20.75
C GLN A 9 0.40 9.33 -19.83
N ILE A 10 0.11 9.42 -18.52
CA ILE A 10 0.52 8.43 -17.52
C ILE A 10 -0.18 7.10 -17.81
N ALA A 11 -1.48 7.12 -18.09
CA ALA A 11 -2.24 5.92 -18.40
C ALA A 11 -1.69 5.17 -19.61
N THR A 12 -1.25 5.87 -20.66
CA THR A 12 -0.64 5.26 -21.85
C THR A 12 0.69 4.56 -21.51
N LEU A 13 1.46 5.12 -20.59
CA LEU A 13 2.69 4.50 -20.09
C LEU A 13 2.41 3.28 -19.22
N LEU A 14 1.35 3.30 -18.41
CA LEU A 14 0.97 2.16 -17.54
C LEU A 14 0.15 1.07 -18.26
N ALA A 15 -0.43 1.36 -19.42
CA ALA A 15 -1.24 0.40 -20.22
C ALA A 15 -0.39 -0.67 -20.95
N ASP A 16 0.68 -1.14 -20.31
CA ASP A 16 1.59 -2.18 -20.79
C ASP A 16 2.02 -3.07 -19.61
N PRO A 17 1.75 -4.39 -19.68
CA PRO A 17 2.02 -5.29 -18.56
C PRO A 17 3.48 -5.30 -18.09
N LYS A 18 4.44 -5.10 -19.00
CA LYS A 18 5.87 -5.15 -18.67
C LYS A 18 6.32 -3.86 -18.01
N ARG A 19 5.85 -2.70 -18.49
CA ARG A 19 6.07 -1.42 -17.79
C ARG A 19 5.44 -1.43 -16.41
N SER A 20 4.21 -1.91 -16.28
CA SER A 20 3.56 -2.05 -14.98
C SER A 20 4.30 -2.99 -14.04
N ALA A 21 4.82 -4.11 -14.53
CA ALA A 21 5.67 -5.01 -13.72
C ALA A 21 6.96 -4.32 -13.24
N MET A 22 7.61 -3.52 -14.09
CA MET A 22 8.78 -2.71 -13.70
C MET A 22 8.42 -1.64 -12.66
N MET A 23 7.28 -0.96 -12.82
CA MET A 23 6.79 -0.01 -11.82
C MET A 23 6.57 -0.69 -10.47
N TRP A 24 5.93 -1.86 -10.46
CA TRP A 24 5.72 -2.67 -9.25
C TRP A 24 7.02 -3.05 -8.54
N ALA A 25 8.05 -3.43 -9.30
CA ALA A 25 9.36 -3.76 -8.74
C ALA A 25 10.04 -2.57 -8.04
N LEU A 26 9.67 -1.33 -8.40
CA LEU A 26 10.24 -0.09 -7.86
C LEU A 26 9.39 0.54 -6.76
N MET A 27 8.24 -0.06 -6.42
CA MET A 27 7.28 0.51 -5.45
C MET A 27 7.85 0.64 -4.03
N ASP A 28 8.88 -0.13 -3.68
CA ASP A 28 9.57 -0.06 -2.38
C ASP A 28 10.53 1.13 -2.29
N GLY A 29 10.59 1.97 -3.32
CA GLY A 29 11.48 3.14 -3.41
C GLY A 29 12.94 2.79 -3.72
N THR A 30 13.28 1.50 -3.85
CA THR A 30 14.65 1.08 -4.13
C THR A 30 15.05 1.44 -5.56
N ALA A 31 16.26 1.97 -5.71
CA ALA A 31 16.83 2.21 -7.03
C ALA A 31 17.44 0.90 -7.57
N ARG A 32 16.97 0.43 -8.73
CA ARG A 32 17.36 -0.86 -9.33
C ARG A 32 18.02 -0.69 -10.69
N GLN A 33 18.88 -1.64 -11.07
CA GLN A 33 19.54 -1.61 -12.38
C GLN A 33 18.60 -2.11 -13.48
N ALA A 34 18.86 -1.69 -14.73
CA ALA A 34 18.08 -2.16 -15.88
C ALA A 34 18.08 -3.69 -16.02
N GLU A 35 19.21 -4.35 -15.74
CA GLU A 35 19.37 -5.81 -15.80
C GLU A 35 18.47 -6.53 -14.78
N GLU A 36 18.39 -5.98 -13.57
CA GLU A 36 17.53 -6.51 -12.51
C GLU A 36 16.04 -6.35 -12.87
N LEU A 37 15.66 -5.17 -13.36
CA LEU A 37 14.29 -4.90 -13.81
C LEU A 37 13.91 -5.74 -15.04
N ALA A 38 14.86 -6.04 -15.92
CA ALA A 38 14.67 -6.94 -17.06
C ALA A 38 14.33 -8.36 -16.57
N LEU A 39 15.06 -8.86 -15.57
CA LEU A 39 14.81 -10.17 -14.97
C LEU A 39 13.42 -10.23 -14.30
N LEU A 40 13.10 -9.24 -13.46
CA LEU A 40 11.82 -9.18 -12.75
C LEU A 40 10.61 -9.05 -13.69
N ALA A 41 10.77 -8.36 -14.82
CA ALA A 41 9.73 -8.22 -15.85
C ALA A 41 9.73 -9.36 -16.89
N GLY A 42 10.71 -10.27 -16.87
CA GLY A 42 10.88 -11.30 -17.89
C GLY A 42 11.07 -10.69 -19.29
N LEU A 43 12.06 -9.80 -19.43
CA LEU A 43 12.43 -9.09 -20.64
C LEU A 43 13.92 -9.28 -20.97
N SER A 44 14.29 -9.09 -22.24
CA SER A 44 15.70 -8.94 -22.62
C SER A 44 16.24 -7.58 -22.15
N PRO A 45 17.58 -7.42 -21.98
CA PRO A 45 18.18 -6.15 -21.60
C PRO A 45 17.85 -5.00 -22.58
N SER A 46 17.81 -5.27 -23.89
CA SER A 46 17.49 -4.27 -24.91
C SER A 46 16.04 -3.80 -24.81
N SER A 47 15.10 -4.75 -24.65
CA SER A 47 13.68 -4.44 -24.48
C SER A 47 13.44 -3.67 -23.17
N ALA A 48 14.08 -4.09 -22.08
CA ALA A 48 13.97 -3.41 -20.80
C ALA A 48 14.44 -1.95 -20.88
N ASN A 49 15.58 -1.68 -21.52
CA ASN A 49 16.06 -0.31 -21.70
C ASN A 49 15.09 0.55 -22.53
N ALA A 50 14.43 -0.01 -23.54
CA ALA A 50 13.41 0.72 -24.30
C ALA A 50 12.20 1.09 -23.42
N HIS A 51 11.72 0.15 -22.59
CA HIS A 51 10.64 0.40 -21.64
C HIS A 51 11.02 1.45 -20.58
N LEU A 52 12.21 1.32 -19.98
CA LEU A 52 12.73 2.25 -18.98
C LEU A 52 12.98 3.65 -19.56
N GLY A 53 13.43 3.74 -20.80
CA GLY A 53 13.59 4.99 -21.53
C GLY A 53 12.25 5.72 -21.70
N ARG A 54 11.19 5.01 -22.09
CA ARG A 54 9.83 5.59 -22.20
C ARG A 54 9.29 6.04 -20.85
N LEU A 55 9.47 5.24 -19.80
CA LEU A 55 9.03 5.58 -18.45
C LEU A 55 9.78 6.80 -17.90
N SER A 56 11.09 6.89 -18.14
CA SER A 56 11.91 8.03 -17.73
C SER A 56 11.57 9.29 -18.52
N ALA A 57 11.42 9.19 -19.84
CA ALA A 57 11.03 10.31 -20.69
C ALA A 57 9.62 10.84 -20.36
N GLY A 58 8.73 9.95 -19.92
CA GLY A 58 7.40 10.30 -19.42
C GLY A 58 7.35 10.80 -17.98
N GLY A 59 8.49 10.94 -17.30
CA GLY A 59 8.57 11.47 -15.94
C GLY A 59 8.14 10.50 -14.83
N LEU A 60 7.90 9.22 -15.14
CA LEU A 60 7.52 8.21 -14.13
C LEU A 60 8.73 7.71 -13.34
N LEU A 61 9.93 7.77 -13.93
CA LEU A 61 11.17 7.29 -13.33
C LEU A 61 12.23 8.39 -13.29
N LYS A 62 12.99 8.40 -12.19
CA LYS A 62 14.25 9.14 -12.06
C LYS A 62 15.41 8.19 -12.31
N VAL A 63 16.40 8.66 -13.08
CA VAL A 63 17.63 7.93 -13.36
C VAL A 63 18.75 8.48 -12.49
N GLU A 64 19.37 7.61 -11.71
CA GLU A 64 20.55 7.92 -10.88
C GLU A 64 21.78 7.27 -11.51
N ALA A 65 22.81 8.07 -11.79
CA ALA A 65 24.11 7.55 -12.19
C ALA A 65 24.90 7.16 -10.94
N ARG A 66 25.30 5.88 -10.83
CA ARG A 66 26.21 5.39 -9.80
C ARG A 66 27.40 4.73 -10.48
N GLY A 67 28.49 5.49 -10.61
CA GLY A 67 29.63 5.09 -11.43
C GLY A 67 29.23 4.90 -12.89
N ARG A 68 29.58 3.75 -13.47
CA ARG A 68 29.26 3.42 -14.88
C ARG A 68 27.83 2.89 -15.07
N LYS A 69 27.12 2.60 -13.98
CA LYS A 69 25.81 1.94 -14.02
C LYS A 69 24.70 2.96 -13.77
N ARG A 70 23.57 2.75 -14.45
CA ARG A 70 22.34 3.53 -14.27
C ARG A 70 21.38 2.77 -13.38
N PHE A 71 20.84 3.48 -12.41
CA PHE A 71 19.82 2.98 -11.50
C PHE A 71 18.52 3.75 -11.75
N PHE A 72 17.41 3.05 -11.67
CA PHE A 72 16.08 3.59 -11.92
C PHE A 72 15.27 3.49 -10.63
N ARG A 73 14.53 4.54 -10.31
CA ARG A 73 13.58 4.60 -9.19
C ARG A 73 12.34 5.38 -9.61
N LEU A 74 11.25 5.25 -8.86
CA LEU A 74 10.08 6.12 -9.04
C LEU A 74 10.50 7.59 -8.92
N ALA A 75 10.01 8.43 -9.81
CA ALA A 75 10.40 9.83 -9.83
C ALA A 75 9.90 10.61 -8.61
N ALA A 76 8.73 10.23 -8.08
CA ALA A 76 8.09 10.85 -6.94
C ALA A 76 7.13 9.88 -6.22
N PRO A 77 6.83 10.06 -4.92
CA PRO A 77 5.91 9.21 -4.16
C PRO A 77 4.49 9.12 -4.75
N GLU A 78 4.01 10.21 -5.36
CA GLU A 78 2.67 10.31 -5.96
C GLU A 78 2.46 9.31 -7.10
N ILE A 79 3.54 8.96 -7.82
CA ILE A 79 3.49 7.94 -8.87
C ILE A 79 3.22 6.57 -8.26
N GLY A 80 3.87 6.26 -7.12
CA GLY A 80 3.60 5.05 -6.37
C GLY A 80 2.15 5.02 -5.85
N ALA A 81 1.66 6.15 -5.32
CA ALA A 81 0.27 6.29 -4.87
C ALA A 81 -0.73 6.00 -6.00
N ALA A 82 -0.48 6.54 -7.20
CA ALA A 82 -1.32 6.30 -8.37
C ALA A 82 -1.33 4.83 -8.81
N VAL A 83 -0.16 4.16 -8.83
CA VAL A 83 -0.06 2.73 -9.17
C VAL A 83 -0.83 1.87 -8.18
N GLU A 84 -0.72 2.16 -6.88
CA GLU A 84 -1.50 1.45 -5.85
C GLU A 84 -2.99 1.72 -5.96
N ALA A 85 -3.40 2.96 -6.17
CA ALA A 85 -4.81 3.32 -6.33
C ALA A 85 -5.44 2.55 -7.50
N LEU A 86 -4.73 2.43 -8.63
CA LEU A 86 -5.16 1.62 -9.76
C LEU A 86 -5.27 0.13 -9.38
N ALA A 87 -4.30 -0.39 -8.63
CA ALA A 87 -4.31 -1.77 -8.16
C ALA A 87 -5.51 -2.07 -7.25
N SER A 88 -5.74 -1.24 -6.23
CA SER A 88 -6.88 -1.36 -5.33
C SER A 88 -8.21 -1.19 -6.07
N ALA A 89 -8.27 -0.28 -7.06
CA ALA A 89 -9.45 -0.12 -7.90
C ALA A 89 -9.80 -1.42 -8.67
N THR A 90 -8.82 -2.24 -9.06
CA THR A 90 -9.12 -3.55 -9.71
C THR A 90 -9.80 -4.55 -8.79
N LEU A 91 -9.60 -4.46 -7.47
CA LEU A 91 -10.26 -5.35 -6.51
C LEU A 91 -11.73 -4.99 -6.32
N VAL A 92 -12.03 -3.69 -6.26
CA VAL A 92 -13.40 -3.18 -6.06
C VAL A 92 -14.17 -3.19 -7.38
N SER A 93 -13.49 -2.89 -8.48
CA SER A 93 -14.03 -2.92 -9.84
C SER A 93 -13.90 -4.33 -10.40
N THR A 94 -14.59 -5.31 -9.82
CA THR A 94 -14.79 -6.61 -10.49
C THR A 94 -15.75 -6.36 -11.66
N PRO A 95 -15.29 -6.30 -12.92
CA PRO A 95 -16.19 -5.96 -14.00
C PRO A 95 -17.07 -7.19 -14.22
N ARG A 96 -18.39 -7.04 -14.02
CA ARG A 96 -19.35 -8.14 -14.17
C ARG A 96 -19.24 -8.85 -15.53
N GLN A 97 -18.71 -8.15 -16.54
CA GLN A 97 -18.25 -8.67 -17.84
C GLN A 97 -17.26 -7.64 -18.44
N ILE A 98 -15.97 -7.96 -18.55
CA ILE A 98 -15.08 -7.21 -19.46
C ILE A 98 -15.38 -7.71 -20.87
N PRO A 99 -15.78 -6.86 -21.84
CA PRO A 99 -15.91 -7.30 -23.23
C PRO A 99 -14.60 -7.91 -23.73
N GLU A 100 -14.65 -9.00 -24.51
CA GLU A 100 -13.45 -9.70 -25.02
C GLU A 100 -12.44 -8.76 -25.71
N VAL A 101 -12.93 -7.67 -26.32
CA VAL A 101 -12.10 -6.63 -26.95
C VAL A 101 -11.14 -5.94 -25.97
N PHE A 102 -11.53 -5.82 -24.70
CA PHE A 102 -10.71 -5.28 -23.62
C PHE A 102 -9.98 -6.36 -22.81
N LYS A 103 -10.36 -7.64 -22.99
CA LYS A 103 -9.56 -8.77 -22.51
C LYS A 103 -8.34 -8.91 -23.42
N ARG A 104 -7.30 -8.10 -23.17
CA ARG A 104 -5.97 -8.54 -23.59
C ARG A 104 -5.77 -9.94 -23.02
N ARG A 105 -5.30 -10.88 -23.85
CA ARG A 105 -4.86 -12.21 -23.44
C ARG A 105 -3.65 -12.00 -22.52
N VAL A 106 -3.92 -11.58 -21.29
CA VAL A 106 -2.96 -11.57 -20.20
C VAL A 106 -2.75 -13.05 -19.93
N MET A 107 -1.79 -13.63 -20.64
CA MET A 107 -1.14 -14.84 -20.15
C MET A 107 -0.84 -14.53 -18.68
N PRO A 108 -1.12 -15.44 -17.73
CA PRO A 108 -0.75 -15.25 -16.34
C PRO A 108 0.78 -15.17 -16.29
N THR A 109 1.32 -13.98 -16.55
CA THR A 109 2.65 -13.60 -16.16
C THR A 109 2.62 -13.76 -14.64
N LYS A 110 3.62 -14.46 -14.08
CA LYS A 110 3.84 -14.49 -12.63
C LYS A 110 3.46 -13.12 -12.07
N ALA A 111 2.63 -13.10 -11.02
CA ALA A 111 2.25 -11.87 -10.35
C ALA A 111 3.51 -10.99 -10.23
N PRO A 112 3.42 -9.67 -10.50
CA PRO A 112 4.57 -8.78 -10.39
C PRO A 112 5.35 -9.14 -9.13
N SER A 113 6.67 -9.28 -9.20
CA SER A 113 7.48 -9.62 -8.03
C SER A 113 7.45 -8.43 -7.08
N VAL A 114 6.38 -8.33 -6.29
CA VAL A 114 6.19 -7.28 -5.31
C VAL A 114 7.26 -7.48 -4.23
N PRO A 115 8.05 -6.43 -3.91
CA PRO A 115 9.01 -6.50 -2.84
C PRO A 115 8.39 -6.99 -1.53
N ALA A 116 9.03 -7.96 -0.87
CA ALA A 116 8.53 -8.53 0.38
C ALA A 116 8.34 -7.49 1.50
N SER A 117 9.12 -6.41 1.46
CA SER A 117 8.98 -5.25 2.36
C SER A 117 7.62 -4.58 2.24
N LEU A 118 7.12 -4.37 1.01
CA LEU A 118 5.79 -3.80 0.75
C LEU A 118 4.65 -4.74 1.10
N MET A 119 4.86 -6.05 0.93
CA MET A 119 3.91 -7.06 1.35
C MET A 119 3.74 -7.02 2.87
N ARG A 120 4.84 -6.83 3.61
CA ARG A 120 4.83 -6.83 5.08
C ARG A 120 4.17 -5.60 5.69
N ALA A 121 4.66 -4.42 5.34
CA ALA A 121 4.17 -3.15 5.89
C ALA A 121 4.47 -2.01 4.92
N ARG A 122 3.46 -1.19 4.62
CA ARG A 122 3.61 -0.05 3.72
C ARG A 122 2.67 1.10 4.09
N LEU A 123 2.97 2.29 3.58
CA LEU A 123 2.07 3.42 3.61
C LEU A 123 1.04 3.29 2.47
N CYS A 124 -0.21 2.98 2.81
CA CYS A 124 -1.35 3.00 1.89
C CYS A 124 -2.04 4.36 2.03
N ASP A 125 -1.81 5.27 1.08
CA ASP A 125 -2.20 6.68 1.19
C ASP A 125 -1.68 7.33 2.50
N ASP A 126 -2.53 7.43 3.53
CA ASP A 126 -2.22 8.00 4.84
C ASP A 126 -2.23 6.99 6.01
N HIS A 127 -2.47 5.70 5.74
CA HIS A 127 -2.61 4.65 6.74
C HIS A 127 -1.70 3.45 6.49
N LEU A 128 -1.63 2.55 7.48
CA LEU A 128 -0.83 1.33 7.40
C LEU A 128 -1.50 0.30 6.49
N GLY A 129 -0.75 -0.22 5.52
CA GLY A 129 -1.14 -1.35 4.68
C GLY A 129 -0.15 -2.51 4.72
N GLY A 130 -0.47 -3.62 4.05
CA GLY A 130 0.30 -4.88 4.08
C GLY A 130 -0.22 -5.90 5.09
N THR A 131 0.44 -7.05 5.17
CA THR A 131 0.05 -8.16 6.05
C THR A 131 -0.07 -7.74 7.50
N LEU A 132 0.86 -6.92 8.00
CA LEU A 132 0.84 -6.41 9.36
C LEU A 132 -0.46 -5.62 9.65
N ALA A 133 -0.92 -4.84 8.67
CA ALA A 133 -2.13 -4.04 8.76
C ALA A 133 -3.39 -4.90 8.72
N ALA A 134 -3.45 -5.86 7.79
CA ALA A 134 -4.57 -6.79 7.67
C ALA A 134 -4.71 -7.66 8.93
N ASP A 135 -3.59 -8.11 9.50
CA ASP A 135 -3.59 -8.89 10.74
C ASP A 135 -4.00 -8.05 11.95
N LEU A 136 -3.59 -6.77 12.00
CA LEU A 136 -4.04 -5.84 13.04
C LEU A 136 -5.54 -5.57 12.92
N TYR A 137 -6.04 -5.36 11.70
CA TYR A 137 -7.47 -5.16 11.43
C TYR A 137 -8.28 -6.36 11.92
N GLN A 138 -7.84 -7.58 11.61
CA GLN A 138 -8.48 -8.80 12.11
C GLN A 138 -8.45 -8.88 13.63
N ARG A 139 -7.32 -8.58 14.28
CA ARG A 139 -7.24 -8.56 15.75
C ARG A 139 -8.20 -7.55 16.39
N LEU A 140 -8.38 -6.37 15.79
CA LEU A 140 -9.32 -5.37 16.30
C LEU A 140 -10.77 -5.86 16.20
N LEU A 141 -11.12 -6.61 15.14
CA LEU A 141 -12.42 -7.29 15.02
C LEU A 141 -12.57 -8.38 16.09
N ASP A 142 -11.60 -9.29 16.19
CA ASP A 142 -11.63 -10.41 17.14
C ASP A 142 -11.70 -9.92 18.59
N ALA A 143 -11.05 -8.81 18.90
CA ALA A 143 -11.07 -8.19 20.23
C ALA A 143 -12.40 -7.46 20.55
N GLY A 144 -13.25 -7.25 19.55
CA GLY A 144 -14.48 -6.46 19.63
C GLY A 144 -14.22 -4.96 19.77
N TRP A 145 -13.08 -4.44 19.30
CA TRP A 145 -12.78 -3.01 19.33
C TRP A 145 -13.42 -2.28 18.15
N ILE A 146 -13.53 -2.97 17.03
CA ILE A 146 -14.27 -2.51 15.86
C ILE A 146 -15.26 -3.60 15.43
N GLU A 147 -16.33 -3.18 14.77
CA GLU A 147 -17.28 -4.05 14.10
C GLU A 147 -17.39 -3.63 12.64
N GLN A 148 -17.53 -4.63 11.76
CA GLN A 148 -17.72 -4.39 10.34
C GLN A 148 -19.15 -4.76 9.93
N PHE A 149 -19.86 -3.78 9.35
CA PHE A 149 -21.16 -3.96 8.72
C PHE A 149 -21.03 -3.61 7.24
N GLU A 150 -20.99 -4.62 6.38
CA GLU A 150 -20.74 -4.49 4.94
C GLU A 150 -19.45 -3.68 4.65
N GLN A 151 -19.60 -2.45 4.15
CA GLN A 151 -18.52 -1.51 3.79
C GLN A 151 -18.25 -0.45 4.87
N ARG A 152 -18.86 -0.60 6.06
CA ARG A 152 -18.72 0.34 7.17
C ARG A 152 -17.98 -0.35 8.31
N VAL A 153 -17.06 0.40 8.91
CA VAL A 153 -16.39 0.00 10.15
C VAL A 153 -16.82 0.96 11.23
N ILE A 154 -17.29 0.42 12.34
CA ILE A 154 -17.73 1.17 13.51
C ILE A 154 -16.79 0.83 14.66
N VAL A 155 -16.35 1.84 15.39
CA VAL A 155 -15.60 1.65 16.64
C VAL A 155 -16.60 1.39 17.75
N THR A 156 -16.47 0.26 18.44
CA THR A 156 -17.37 -0.10 19.55
C THR A 156 -17.09 0.78 20.77
N HIS A 157 -17.99 0.77 21.75
CA HIS A 157 -17.73 1.45 23.03
C HIS A 157 -16.47 0.92 23.72
N LYS A 158 -16.30 -0.41 23.73
CA LYS A 158 -15.08 -1.08 24.21
C LYS A 158 -13.85 -0.58 23.47
N GLY A 159 -13.90 -0.57 22.14
CA GLY A 159 -12.79 -0.09 21.31
C GLY A 159 -12.43 1.36 21.57
N ALA A 160 -13.42 2.24 21.71
CA ALA A 160 -13.20 3.65 22.01
C ALA A 160 -12.44 3.84 23.34
N ASN A 161 -12.81 3.08 24.39
CA ASN A 161 -12.13 3.13 25.68
C ASN A 161 -10.68 2.60 25.56
N GLN A 162 -10.48 1.43 24.95
CA GLN A 162 -9.15 0.83 24.80
C GLN A 162 -8.21 1.66 23.90
N LEU A 163 -8.77 2.35 22.90
CA LEU A 163 -8.02 3.27 22.04
C LEU A 163 -7.67 4.56 22.78
N ALA A 164 -8.57 5.08 23.61
CA ALA A 164 -8.31 6.26 24.44
C ALA A 164 -7.18 6.02 25.44
N GLU A 165 -7.07 4.83 26.04
CA GLU A 165 -5.93 4.42 26.89
C GLU A 165 -4.58 4.49 26.15
N ARG A 166 -4.61 4.40 24.82
CA ARG A 166 -3.44 4.46 23.93
C ARG A 166 -3.26 5.85 23.29
N GLY A 167 -4.01 6.85 23.76
CA GLY A 167 -3.96 8.22 23.28
C GLY A 167 -4.80 8.50 22.02
N LEU A 168 -5.67 7.57 21.60
CA LEU A 168 -6.50 7.70 20.41
C LEU A 168 -7.97 8.00 20.78
N PHE A 169 -8.33 9.27 20.77
CA PHE A 169 -9.67 9.74 21.13
C PHE A 169 -10.59 9.84 19.89
N ILE A 170 -11.53 8.91 19.76
CA ILE A 170 -12.41 8.80 18.58
C ILE A 170 -13.22 10.08 18.29
N GLN A 171 -13.71 10.75 19.33
CA GLN A 171 -14.49 11.98 19.19
C GLN A 171 -13.66 13.12 18.59
N ALA A 172 -12.36 13.17 18.89
CA ALA A 172 -11.44 14.15 18.30
C ALA A 172 -11.16 13.85 16.81
N LEU A 173 -11.16 12.56 16.43
CA LEU A 173 -10.97 12.14 15.03
C LEU A 173 -12.20 12.46 14.16
N ALA A 174 -13.40 12.48 14.75
CA ALA A 174 -14.65 12.77 14.05
C ALA A 174 -14.75 14.21 13.53
N TYR A 175 -14.01 15.16 14.12
CA TYR A 175 -14.08 16.59 13.79
C TYR A 175 -13.48 16.94 12.41
N ARG A 176 -12.71 16.03 11.80
CA ARG A 176 -12.01 16.28 10.53
C ARG A 176 -12.86 16.04 9.27
N ASN A 177 -14.18 15.84 9.38
CA ASN A 177 -15.09 15.50 8.26
C ASN A 177 -14.65 14.27 7.43
N ALA A 178 -13.69 13.50 7.93
CA ALA A 178 -13.20 12.27 7.32
C ALA A 178 -13.98 11.08 7.88
N ARG A 179 -14.12 10.01 7.09
CA ARG A 179 -14.64 8.74 7.63
C ARG A 179 -13.73 8.29 8.77
N ILE A 180 -14.30 8.06 9.95
CA ILE A 180 -13.55 7.68 11.15
C ILE A 180 -12.77 6.38 10.91
N ALA A 181 -13.45 5.37 10.37
CA ALA A 181 -12.86 4.09 10.01
C ALA A 181 -13.51 3.55 8.73
N CYS A 182 -12.74 2.84 7.90
CA CYS A 182 -13.25 2.09 6.77
C CYS A 182 -12.41 0.84 6.50
N PRO A 183 -13.00 -0.20 5.87
CA PRO A 183 -12.25 -1.34 5.39
C PRO A 183 -11.59 -0.95 4.07
N CYS A 184 -10.31 -0.55 4.11
CA CYS A 184 -9.59 -0.19 2.89
C CYS A 184 -9.04 -1.47 2.23
N PRO A 185 -9.29 -1.69 0.92
CA PRO A 185 -8.93 -2.92 0.24
C PRO A 185 -7.41 -3.03 0.03
N ASP A 186 -6.83 -4.14 0.52
CA ASP A 186 -5.42 -4.44 0.30
C ASP A 186 -5.23 -5.30 -0.97
N TRP A 187 -4.48 -4.78 -1.95
CA TRP A 187 -4.12 -5.52 -3.17
C TRP A 187 -3.15 -6.68 -2.92
N SER A 188 -2.39 -6.67 -1.82
CA SER A 188 -1.37 -7.68 -1.54
C SER A 188 -1.98 -8.96 -0.99
N GLU A 189 -2.88 -8.82 -0.02
CA GLU A 189 -3.46 -9.94 0.73
C GLU A 189 -4.93 -10.23 0.37
N ARG A 190 -5.58 -9.33 -0.38
CA ARG A 190 -7.04 -9.33 -0.61
C ARG A 190 -7.87 -9.34 0.68
N ARG A 191 -7.25 -8.98 1.81
CA ARG A 191 -7.88 -8.77 3.11
C ARG A 191 -7.93 -7.26 3.38
N PRO A 192 -9.01 -6.72 3.95
CA PRO A 192 -9.06 -5.30 4.27
C PRO A 192 -8.09 -4.94 5.40
N HIS A 193 -7.66 -3.68 5.41
CA HIS A 193 -6.95 -3.07 6.51
C HIS A 193 -7.64 -1.77 6.95
N LEU A 194 -7.31 -1.26 8.15
CA LEU A 194 -7.99 -0.10 8.71
C LEU A 194 -7.59 1.20 7.99
N GLY A 195 -8.51 1.77 7.22
CA GLY A 195 -8.39 3.10 6.63
C GLY A 195 -9.21 4.15 7.39
N GLY A 196 -9.18 5.39 6.90
CA GLY A 196 -9.86 6.54 7.52
C GLY A 196 -9.04 7.17 8.64
N ALA A 197 -9.65 8.12 9.35
CA ALA A 197 -8.96 8.93 10.37
C ALA A 197 -8.31 8.08 11.47
N LEU A 198 -8.93 6.97 11.87
CA LEU A 198 -8.38 6.03 12.84
C LEU A 198 -7.18 5.24 12.28
N GLY A 199 -7.23 4.84 11.01
CA GLY A 199 -6.10 4.19 10.34
C GLY A 199 -4.87 5.10 10.28
N ALA A 200 -5.08 6.37 9.91
CA ALA A 200 -4.03 7.38 9.89
C ALA A 200 -3.48 7.66 11.30
N ALA A 201 -4.36 7.77 12.30
CA ALA A 201 -3.94 8.00 13.68
C ALA A 201 -3.16 6.83 14.29
N LEU A 202 -3.53 5.58 13.98
CA LEU A 202 -2.75 4.40 14.38
C LEU A 202 -1.37 4.39 13.74
N LEU A 203 -1.27 4.70 12.44
CA LEU A 203 0.03 4.81 11.78
C LEU A 203 0.90 5.86 12.47
N GLN A 204 0.35 7.05 12.74
CA GLN A 204 1.05 8.12 13.44
C GLN A 204 1.51 7.68 14.83
N LEU A 205 0.64 7.03 15.60
CA LEU A 205 0.98 6.48 16.92
C LEU A 205 2.14 5.49 16.84
N PHE A 206 2.14 4.58 15.87
CA PHE A 206 3.19 3.57 15.71
C PHE A 206 4.51 4.19 15.25
N MET A 207 4.46 5.24 14.42
CA MET A 207 5.66 5.98 14.02
C MET A 207 6.24 6.77 15.20
N GLN A 208 5.41 7.46 15.97
CA GLN A 208 5.83 8.23 17.15
C GLN A 208 6.38 7.31 18.26
N SER A 209 5.84 6.11 18.39
CA SER A 209 6.34 5.08 19.31
C SER A 209 7.63 4.40 18.85
N GLY A 210 8.16 4.73 17.66
CA GLY A 210 9.34 4.08 17.08
C GLY A 210 9.11 2.61 16.67
N TRP A 211 7.86 2.21 16.50
CA TRP A 211 7.50 0.85 16.09
C TRP A 211 7.60 0.68 14.57
N LEU A 212 7.30 1.76 13.86
CA LEU A 212 7.41 1.87 12.41
C LEU A 212 8.30 3.05 12.05
N ALA A 213 9.06 2.91 10.97
CA ALA A 213 9.80 4.00 10.36
C ALA A 213 9.58 4.00 8.85
N LEU A 214 9.50 5.19 8.25
CA LEU A 214 9.44 5.34 6.80
C LEU A 214 10.81 5.80 6.29
N PRO A 215 11.58 4.93 5.60
CA PRO A 215 12.81 5.34 4.94
C PRO A 215 12.53 6.36 3.84
N ASN A 216 13.49 7.26 3.59
CA ASN A 216 13.35 8.34 2.61
C ASN A 216 12.84 7.86 1.24
N ASP A 217 11.81 8.54 0.72
CA ASP A 217 11.18 8.31 -0.58
C ASP A 217 10.69 6.86 -0.82
N SER A 218 10.56 6.06 0.24
CA SER A 218 9.99 4.72 0.19
C SER A 218 8.53 4.74 0.62
N ARG A 219 7.74 3.79 0.12
CA ARG A 219 6.41 3.48 0.66
C ARG A 219 6.45 2.26 1.58
N ALA A 220 7.55 1.51 1.59
CA ALA A 220 7.71 0.36 2.47
C ALA A 220 8.09 0.83 3.87
N LEU A 221 7.32 0.42 4.87
CA LEU A 221 7.58 0.75 6.26
C LEU A 221 8.56 -0.28 6.85
N GLN A 222 9.58 0.22 7.53
CA GLN A 222 10.43 -0.61 8.36
C GLN A 222 9.74 -0.85 9.71
N VAL A 223 9.56 -2.11 10.04
CA VAL A 223 9.02 -2.54 11.34
C VAL A 223 10.18 -2.88 12.26
N THR A 224 10.30 -2.18 13.38
CA THR A 224 11.34 -2.47 14.37
C THR A 224 11.05 -3.77 15.11
N THR A 225 12.05 -4.36 15.76
CA THR A 225 11.84 -5.57 16.58
C THR A 225 10.81 -5.32 17.69
N LEU A 226 10.91 -4.16 18.35
CA LEU A 226 9.92 -3.72 19.34
C LEU A 226 8.54 -3.54 18.71
N GLY A 227 8.47 -2.84 17.57
CA GLY A 227 7.22 -2.62 16.86
C GLY A 227 6.51 -3.90 16.44
N GLN A 228 7.26 -4.92 16.00
CA GLN A 228 6.69 -6.22 15.67
C GLN A 228 6.02 -6.87 16.89
N GLN A 229 6.62 -6.75 18.08
CA GLN A 229 6.06 -7.30 19.31
C GLN A 229 4.84 -6.49 19.77
N GLU A 230 4.96 -5.17 19.85
CA GLU A 230 3.90 -4.31 20.37
C GLU A 230 2.68 -4.27 19.44
N ILE A 231 2.86 -4.18 18.12
CA ILE A 231 1.74 -4.23 17.15
C ILE A 231 1.06 -5.60 17.18
N HIS A 232 1.80 -6.68 17.44
CA HIS A 232 1.24 -8.01 17.58
C HIS A 232 0.46 -8.20 18.88
N ARG A 233 0.85 -7.51 19.97
CA ARG A 233 0.11 -7.46 21.24
C ARG A 233 -1.03 -6.45 21.22
N PHE A 234 -1.01 -5.50 20.28
CA PHE A 234 -2.06 -4.51 20.12
C PHE A 234 -3.41 -5.19 19.89
N ALA A 235 -4.35 -4.93 20.79
CA ALA A 235 -5.66 -5.58 20.82
C ALA A 235 -5.63 -7.12 20.98
N ARG A 236 -4.56 -7.73 21.49
CA ARG A 236 -4.66 -9.11 22.00
C ARG A 236 -5.52 -9.11 23.26
N GLN A 237 -6.48 -10.03 23.31
CA GLN A 237 -7.12 -10.38 24.57
C GLN A 237 -6.10 -11.22 25.35
N ASP A 238 -5.72 -10.74 26.54
CA ASP A 238 -5.07 -11.63 27.51
C ASP A 238 -6.10 -12.68 27.89
N ALA A 239 -5.77 -13.95 27.71
CA ALA A 239 -6.66 -15.10 27.96
C ALA A 239 -6.94 -15.34 29.46
N VAL A 240 -7.00 -14.27 30.27
CA VAL A 240 -7.08 -14.35 31.74
C VAL A 240 -8.48 -14.03 32.29
N GLU A 241 -9.42 -13.53 31.48
CA GLU A 241 -10.82 -13.33 31.93
C GLU A 241 -11.78 -14.39 31.35
N MET A 242 -11.50 -15.66 31.63
CA MET A 242 -12.43 -16.78 31.42
C MET A 242 -12.34 -17.78 32.60
N ALA A 243 -12.32 -17.25 33.82
CA ALA A 243 -12.41 -18.06 35.03
C ALA A 243 -13.03 -17.28 36.19
N PHE A 244 -14.35 -17.00 36.11
CA PHE A 244 -15.23 -16.91 37.28
C PHE A 244 -16.65 -17.32 36.87
#